data_AF-A0AAP3H6Q0-F1
#
_entry.id   AF-A0AAP3H6Q0-F1
#
_cell.length_a   1.000
_cell.length_b   1.000
_cell.length_c   1.000
_cell.angle_alpha   90.00
_cell.angle_beta   90.00
_cell.angle_gamma   90.00
#
_symmetry.space_group_name_H-M   'P 1'
#
loop_
_entity.id
_entity.type
_entity.pdbx_description
1 polymer ?
#
loop_
_entity_poly.entity_id
_entity_poly.type
_entity_poly.pdbx_seq_one_letter_code
_entity_poly.pdbx_strand_id
1 'polypeptide(L)'
;MRLSAPINELKRRAKLLRRSEGISLNQVLTRIAKEEGYANWGLLIRDYEAQKLKHNVQPRTGYQITSLPVDDAYRKDAIELANSTFEMVMRQIELDNPGETRQLWDAAEYVDRHHLNDLRSDMLPINSEYALSLIEAFLVHYVVDLAGQADRNADS
;
A
#
# COMPACT_ATOMS: atom_id res chain seq x y z
N MET A 1 16.01 0.62 -0.87
CA MET A 1 16.26 2.02 -1.27
C MET A 1 15.48 2.92 -0.33
N ARG A 2 15.98 4.15 -0.08
CA ARG A 2 15.35 5.12 0.81
C ARG A 2 15.23 6.43 0.05
N LEU A 3 14.07 6.65 -0.57
CA LEU A 3 13.74 7.93 -1.18
C LEU A 3 13.62 9.01 -0.09
N SER A 4 13.88 10.26 -0.47
CA SER A 4 13.69 11.42 0.40
C SER A 4 12.20 11.64 0.74
N ALA A 5 11.32 11.27 -0.19
CA ALA A 5 9.87 11.35 -0.05
C ALA A 5 9.18 10.20 -0.82
N PRO A 6 7.93 9.86 -0.47
CA PRO A 6 7.08 8.97 -1.25
C PRO A 6 6.93 9.38 -2.72
N ILE A 7 6.75 8.41 -3.62
CA ILE A 7 6.67 8.66 -5.08
C ILE A 7 5.54 9.62 -5.48
N ASN A 8 4.39 9.54 -4.81
CA ASN A 8 3.28 10.48 -4.97
C ASN A 8 3.68 11.91 -4.61
N GLU A 9 4.42 12.12 -3.52
CA GLU A 9 4.93 13.44 -3.13
C GLU A 9 5.95 13.96 -4.15
N LEU A 10 6.87 13.11 -4.62
CA LEU A 10 7.81 13.45 -5.68
C LEU A 10 7.09 13.83 -6.99
N LYS A 11 6.03 13.11 -7.36
CA LYS A 11 5.15 13.45 -8.50
C LYS A 11 4.41 14.76 -8.28
N ARG A 12 3.93 15.04 -7.06
CA ARG A 12 3.27 16.31 -6.71
C ARG A 12 4.24 17.48 -6.85
N ARG A 13 5.45 17.35 -6.30
CA ARG A 13 6.54 18.33 -6.45
C ARG A 13 6.88 18.58 -7.92
N ALA A 14 6.92 17.52 -8.74
CA ALA A 14 7.15 17.67 -10.17
C ALA A 14 6.05 18.50 -10.87
N LYS A 15 4.78 18.27 -10.52
CA LYS A 15 3.65 19.04 -11.08
C LYS A 15 3.72 20.52 -10.69
N LEU A 16 4.14 20.82 -9.46
CA LEU A 16 4.31 22.20 -8.98
C LEU A 16 5.45 22.92 -9.71
N LEU A 17 6.62 22.28 -9.80
CA LEU A 17 7.78 22.82 -10.52
C LEU A 17 7.51 23.03 -12.01
N ARG A 18 6.76 22.12 -12.64
CA ARG A 18 6.30 22.27 -14.03
C ARG A 18 5.51 23.58 -14.23
N ARG A 19 4.67 23.94 -13.26
CA ARG A 19 3.83 25.15 -13.32
C ARG A 19 4.64 26.42 -13.10
N SER A 20 5.68 26.38 -12.26
CA SER A 20 6.52 27.54 -11.96
C SER A 20 7.62 27.79 -13.01
N GLU A 21 8.22 26.73 -13.56
CA GLU A 21 9.40 26.84 -14.44
C GLU A 21 9.06 26.69 -15.94
N GLY A 22 7.83 26.29 -16.30
CA GLY A 22 7.39 26.17 -17.71
C GLY A 22 8.07 25.05 -18.51
N ILE A 23 8.84 24.18 -17.86
CA ILE A 23 9.50 23.02 -18.49
C ILE A 23 8.58 21.80 -18.56
N SER A 24 8.92 20.82 -19.42
CA SER A 24 8.08 19.62 -19.59
C SER A 24 8.08 18.75 -18.31
N LEU A 25 6.96 18.06 -18.05
CA LEU A 25 6.83 17.19 -16.88
C LEU A 25 7.94 16.14 -16.81
N ASN A 26 8.35 15.59 -17.95
CA ASN A 26 9.37 14.56 -18.03
C ASN A 26 10.77 15.10 -17.63
N GLN A 27 11.09 16.34 -18.01
CA GLN A 27 12.32 17.00 -17.58
C GLN A 27 12.34 17.24 -16.08
N VAL A 28 11.22 17.71 -15.51
CA VAL A 28 11.09 17.91 -14.06
C VAL A 28 11.26 16.58 -13.32
N LEU A 29 10.58 15.52 -13.77
CA LEU A 29 10.68 14.19 -13.16
C LEU A 29 12.11 13.66 -13.24
N THR A 30 12.82 13.89 -14.35
CA THR A 30 14.24 13.52 -14.47
C THR A 30 15.12 14.30 -13.49
N ARG A 31 14.84 15.60 -13.27
CA ARG A 31 15.55 16.42 -12.27
C ARG A 31 15.33 15.90 -10.86
N ILE A 32 14.07 15.60 -10.49
CA ILE A 32 13.75 15.00 -9.20
C ILE A 32 14.41 13.63 -9.05
N ALA A 33 14.37 12.78 -10.08
CA ALA A 33 15.04 11.49 -10.03
C ALA A 33 16.55 11.63 -9.74
N LYS A 34 17.21 12.63 -10.34
CA LYS A 34 18.63 12.92 -10.07
C LYS A 34 18.89 13.38 -8.64
N GLU A 35 17.97 14.15 -8.05
CA GLU A 35 18.02 14.52 -6.62
C GLU A 35 17.92 13.28 -5.71
N GLU A 36 17.14 12.28 -6.12
CA GLU A 36 17.02 10.98 -5.44
C GLU A 36 18.19 10.02 -5.75
N GLY A 37 19.18 10.43 -6.56
CA GLY A 37 20.33 9.61 -6.96
C GLY A 37 20.13 8.72 -8.18
N TYR A 38 19.04 8.90 -8.94
CA TYR A 38 18.72 8.13 -10.15
C TYR A 38 18.98 8.92 -11.44
N ALA A 39 19.44 8.24 -12.49
CA ALA A 39 19.73 8.91 -13.76
C ALA A 39 18.48 9.46 -14.47
N ASN A 40 17.33 8.80 -14.30
CA ASN A 40 16.05 9.23 -14.81
C ASN A 40 14.89 8.62 -14.01
N TRP A 41 13.69 9.14 -14.24
CA TRP A 41 12.48 8.72 -13.54
C TRP A 41 12.11 7.25 -13.77
N GLY A 42 12.33 6.71 -14.98
CA GLY A 42 12.02 5.32 -15.30
C GLY A 42 12.82 4.32 -14.47
N LEU A 43 14.12 4.57 -14.26
CA LEU A 43 14.97 3.74 -13.41
C LEU A 43 14.56 3.80 -11.93
N LEU A 44 14.18 4.99 -11.45
CA LEU A 44 13.64 5.16 -10.10
C LEU A 44 12.37 4.32 -9.92
N ILE A 45 11.42 4.41 -10.86
CA ILE A 45 10.18 3.62 -10.79
C ILE A 45 10.47 2.12 -10.86
N ARG A 46 11.35 1.67 -11.76
CA ARG A 46 11.72 0.25 -11.86
C ARG A 46 12.26 -0.29 -10.54
N ASP A 47 13.21 0.42 -9.93
CA ASP A 47 13.83 -0.03 -8.69
C ASP A 47 12.86 0.07 -7.51
N TYR A 48 11.95 1.05 -7.52
CA TYR A 48 10.84 1.11 -6.57
C TYR A 48 9.88 -0.08 -6.70
N GLU A 49 9.42 -0.41 -7.91
CA GLU A 49 8.53 -1.56 -8.13
C GLU A 49 9.23 -2.88 -7.76
N ALA A 50 10.51 -3.02 -8.12
CA ALA A 50 11.31 -4.17 -7.69
C ALA A 50 11.49 -4.21 -6.17
N GLN A 51 11.55 -3.07 -5.49
CA GLN A 51 11.60 -3.00 -4.04
C GLN A 51 10.25 -3.34 -3.41
N LYS A 52 9.13 -2.86 -3.98
CA LYS A 52 7.78 -3.21 -3.57
C LYS A 52 7.59 -4.73 -3.59
N LEU A 53 8.00 -5.38 -4.67
CA LEU A 53 7.97 -6.84 -4.82
C LEU A 53 8.87 -7.58 -3.80
N LYS A 54 9.93 -6.94 -3.28
CA LYS A 54 10.84 -7.53 -2.28
C LYS A 54 10.42 -7.30 -0.82
N HIS A 55 9.62 -6.25 -0.56
CA HIS A 55 9.13 -5.91 0.79
C HIS A 55 7.74 -6.48 1.07
N ASN A 56 7.13 -7.12 0.08
CA ASN A 56 6.11 -8.13 0.34
C ASN A 56 6.81 -9.37 0.87
N VAL A 57 6.47 -9.72 2.11
CA VAL A 57 6.71 -11.03 2.70
C VAL A 57 6.45 -12.07 1.61
N GLN A 58 7.46 -12.86 1.22
CA GLN A 58 7.20 -13.99 0.33
C GLN A 58 6.35 -14.97 1.11
N PRO A 59 5.07 -15.11 0.79
CA PRO A 59 4.22 -15.97 1.58
C PRO A 59 4.52 -17.42 1.30
N ARG A 60 4.06 -18.32 2.17
CA ARG A 60 4.06 -19.75 1.81
C ARG A 60 3.24 -19.96 0.52
N THR A 61 3.92 -20.38 -0.51
CA THR A 61 3.36 -20.53 -1.85
C THR A 61 2.80 -21.94 -2.08
N GLY A 62 1.84 -22.06 -3.00
CA GLY A 62 1.47 -23.35 -3.59
C GLY A 62 0.45 -24.22 -2.84
N TYR A 63 -0.25 -23.71 -1.82
CA TYR A 63 -1.38 -24.42 -1.19
C TYR A 63 -2.70 -23.68 -1.35
N GLN A 64 -3.81 -24.41 -1.17
CA GLN A 64 -5.16 -23.88 -1.25
C GLN A 64 -5.73 -23.67 0.16
N ILE A 65 -6.37 -22.52 0.36
CA ILE A 65 -7.25 -22.26 1.49
C ILE A 65 -8.61 -22.87 1.13
N THR A 66 -9.09 -23.80 1.95
CA THR A 66 -10.31 -24.58 1.69
C THR A 66 -11.43 -24.26 2.67
N SER A 67 -11.14 -23.59 3.78
CA SER A 67 -12.10 -23.24 4.83
C SER A 67 -11.73 -21.93 5.51
N LEU A 68 -12.73 -21.27 6.11
CA LEU A 68 -12.55 -20.15 7.02
C LEU A 68 -12.96 -20.58 8.46
N PRO A 69 -12.33 -20.03 9.51
CA PRO A 69 -11.20 -19.09 9.46
C PRO A 69 -9.94 -19.76 8.88
N VAL A 70 -9.06 -18.92 8.32
CA VAL A 70 -7.77 -19.36 7.77
C VAL A 70 -6.89 -19.95 8.88
N ASP A 71 -5.95 -20.81 8.50
CA ASP A 71 -5.01 -21.39 9.47
C ASP A 71 -4.03 -20.34 10.02
N ASP A 72 -3.45 -20.64 11.19
CA ASP A 72 -2.54 -19.74 11.90
C ASP A 72 -1.31 -19.34 11.08
N ALA A 73 -0.83 -20.21 10.19
CA ALA A 73 0.34 -19.92 9.37
C ALA A 73 0.00 -18.89 8.29
N TYR A 74 -1.11 -19.10 7.57
CA TYR A 74 -1.61 -18.13 6.61
C TYR A 74 -1.97 -16.80 7.29
N ARG A 75 -2.66 -16.86 8.43
CA ARG A 75 -3.07 -15.68 9.20
C ARG A 75 -1.87 -14.81 9.57
N LYS A 76 -0.76 -15.42 9.99
CA LYS A 76 0.49 -14.72 10.31
C LYS A 76 1.05 -13.98 9.09
N ASP A 77 1.17 -14.67 7.95
CA ASP A 77 1.67 -14.08 6.70
C ASP A 77 0.77 -12.93 6.24
N ALA A 78 -0.56 -13.09 6.36
CA ALA A 78 -1.54 -12.07 6.02
C ALA A 78 -1.44 -10.82 6.90
N ILE A 79 -1.22 -10.98 8.21
CA ILE A 79 -1.05 -9.84 9.15
C ILE A 79 0.23 -9.05 8.82
N GLU A 80 1.33 -9.73 8.53
CA GLU A 80 2.58 -9.07 8.17
C GLU A 80 2.46 -8.32 6.84
N LEU A 81 1.82 -8.95 5.84
CA LEU A 81 1.53 -8.31 4.56
C LEU A 81 0.58 -7.12 4.70
N ALA A 82 -0.47 -7.24 5.53
CA ALA A 82 -1.43 -6.19 5.77
C ALA A 82 -0.76 -4.95 6.39
N ASN A 83 0.11 -5.12 7.39
CA ASN A 83 0.87 -4.01 7.99
C ASN A 83 1.80 -3.32 6.98
N SER A 84 2.54 -4.10 6.18
CA SER A 84 3.44 -3.54 5.16
C SER A 84 2.65 -2.76 4.09
N THR A 85 1.52 -3.33 3.66
CA THR A 85 0.62 -2.73 2.67
C THR A 85 -0.04 -1.47 3.22
N PHE A 86 -0.50 -1.48 4.48
CA PHE A 86 -1.06 -0.32 5.17
C PHE A 86 -0.07 0.85 5.15
N GLU A 87 1.17 0.63 5.58
CA GLU A 87 2.19 1.67 5.56
C GLU A 87 2.52 2.16 4.14
N MET A 88 2.48 1.27 3.14
CA MET A 88 2.59 1.68 1.73
C MET A 88 1.44 2.58 1.30
N VAL A 89 0.20 2.22 1.63
CA VAL A 89 -1.00 2.98 1.30
C VAL A 89 -0.99 4.34 2.00
N MET A 90 -0.66 4.38 3.29
CA MET A 90 -0.53 5.62 4.08
C MET A 90 0.49 6.59 3.49
N ARG A 91 1.53 6.09 2.81
CA ARG A 91 2.49 6.94 2.08
C ARG A 91 1.94 7.45 0.74
N GLN A 92 1.00 6.74 0.12
CA GLN A 92 0.48 7.04 -1.21
C GLN A 92 -0.75 7.95 -1.20
N ILE A 93 -1.60 7.85 -0.18
CA ILE A 93 -2.81 8.67 -0.03
C ILE A 93 -2.48 9.96 0.74
N GLU A 94 -3.02 11.10 0.29
CA GLU A 94 -3.02 12.34 1.06
C GLU A 94 -4.20 12.28 2.04
N LEU A 95 -3.92 12.21 3.34
CA LEU A 95 -4.91 12.11 4.41
C LEU A 95 -4.85 13.35 5.30
N ASP A 96 -6.01 13.80 5.77
CA ASP A 96 -6.12 14.97 6.64
C ASP A 96 -5.67 14.64 8.08
N ASN A 97 -6.06 13.46 8.59
CA ASN A 97 -5.72 12.99 9.94
C ASN A 97 -4.89 11.67 9.94
N PRO A 98 -3.65 11.67 9.43
CA PRO A 98 -2.86 10.45 9.27
C PRO A 98 -2.37 9.84 10.61
N GLY A 99 -2.35 10.61 11.70
CA GLY A 99 -2.02 10.12 13.04
C GLY A 99 -3.16 9.29 13.62
N GLU A 100 -4.37 9.83 13.58
CA GLU A 100 -5.60 9.17 14.05
C GLU A 100 -5.92 7.93 13.20
N THR A 101 -5.74 8.02 11.88
CA THR A 101 -5.91 6.86 10.97
C THR A 101 -5.02 5.69 11.36
N ARG A 102 -3.78 5.94 11.83
CA ARG A 102 -2.88 4.88 12.33
C ARG A 102 -3.32 4.29 13.66
N GLN A 103 -3.99 5.07 14.51
CA GLN A 103 -4.50 4.57 15.79
C GLN A 103 -5.68 3.62 15.60
N LEU A 104 -6.47 3.83 14.54
CA LEU A 104 -7.59 2.96 14.19
C LEU A 104 -7.16 1.66 13.47
N TRP A 105 -5.91 1.56 13.00
CA TRP A 105 -5.43 0.40 12.27
C TRP A 105 -5.17 -0.80 13.21
N ASP A 106 -5.87 -1.90 12.95
CA ASP A 106 -5.60 -3.21 13.53
C ASP A 106 -5.53 -4.28 12.42
N ALA A 107 -4.32 -4.75 12.14
CA ALA A 107 -4.08 -5.74 11.10
C ALA A 107 -4.73 -7.10 11.39
N ALA A 108 -4.82 -7.48 12.68
CA ALA A 108 -5.45 -8.75 13.07
C ALA A 108 -6.96 -8.67 12.85
N GLU A 109 -7.58 -7.56 13.25
CA GLU A 109 -8.99 -7.28 12.99
C GLU A 109 -9.29 -7.31 11.49
N TYR A 110 -8.48 -6.61 10.69
CA TYR A 110 -8.64 -6.59 9.23
C TYR A 110 -8.56 -7.99 8.63
N VAL A 111 -7.57 -8.79 9.01
CA VAL A 111 -7.41 -10.17 8.50
C VAL A 111 -8.55 -11.08 8.97
N ASP A 112 -9.05 -10.89 10.18
CA ASP A 112 -10.06 -11.76 10.78
C ASP A 112 -11.48 -11.39 10.40
N ARG A 113 -11.75 -10.15 9.96
CA ARG A 113 -13.12 -9.66 9.71
C ARG A 113 -13.35 -9.19 8.29
N HIS A 114 -12.33 -8.63 7.64
CA HIS A 114 -12.47 -8.04 6.31
C HIS A 114 -11.80 -8.86 5.21
N HIS A 115 -10.68 -9.53 5.53
CA HIS A 115 -10.01 -10.40 4.57
C HIS A 115 -10.79 -11.71 4.37
N LEU A 116 -11.14 -12.00 3.11
CA LEU A 116 -11.93 -13.17 2.64
C LEU A 116 -13.34 -13.35 3.25
N ASN A 117 -13.65 -12.76 4.40
CA ASN A 117 -14.92 -12.93 5.11
C ASN A 117 -16.09 -12.19 4.46
N ASP A 118 -15.93 -10.90 4.12
CA ASP A 118 -17.06 -10.08 3.65
C ASP A 118 -17.47 -10.36 2.19
N LEU A 119 -16.57 -10.94 1.38
CA LEU A 119 -16.73 -10.97 -0.07
C LEU A 119 -16.61 -12.37 -0.70
N ARG A 120 -16.13 -13.40 0.01
CA ARG A 120 -15.45 -14.53 -0.69
C ARG A 120 -15.57 -15.92 -0.08
N SER A 121 -16.54 -16.19 0.81
CA SER A 121 -16.76 -17.57 1.24
C SER A 121 -17.14 -18.51 0.08
N ASP A 122 -17.66 -17.96 -1.02
CA ASP A 122 -17.97 -18.64 -2.28
C ASP A 122 -16.74 -18.85 -3.19
N MET A 123 -15.61 -18.19 -2.92
CA MET A 123 -14.37 -18.33 -3.71
C MET A 123 -13.46 -19.46 -3.23
N LEU A 124 -13.85 -20.20 -2.19
CA LEU A 124 -13.10 -21.36 -1.74
C LEU A 124 -13.33 -22.57 -2.68
N PRO A 125 -12.29 -23.35 -3.02
CA PRO A 125 -10.91 -23.21 -2.57
C PRO A 125 -10.14 -22.11 -3.34
N ILE A 126 -9.36 -21.30 -2.63
CA ILE A 126 -8.56 -20.22 -3.20
C ILE A 126 -7.07 -20.48 -3.01
N ASN A 127 -6.25 -20.15 -4.01
CA ASN A 127 -4.80 -20.24 -3.89
C ASN A 127 -4.27 -19.20 -2.88
N SER A 128 -3.33 -19.59 -2.02
CA SER A 128 -2.79 -18.74 -0.95
C SER A 128 -2.14 -17.44 -1.48
N GLU A 129 -1.39 -17.50 -2.58
CA GLU A 129 -0.77 -16.32 -3.21
C GLU A 129 -1.82 -15.38 -3.77
N TYR A 130 -2.82 -15.94 -4.46
CA TYR A 130 -3.91 -15.14 -4.99
C TYR A 130 -4.67 -14.47 -3.84
N ALA A 131 -4.98 -15.21 -2.77
CA ALA A 131 -5.64 -14.65 -1.59
C ALA A 131 -4.83 -13.50 -0.99
N LEU A 132 -3.51 -13.61 -0.85
CA LEU A 132 -2.67 -12.52 -0.33
C LEU A 132 -2.59 -11.32 -1.27
N SER A 133 -2.60 -11.52 -2.58
CA SER A 133 -2.67 -10.42 -3.55
C SER A 133 -3.93 -9.57 -3.39
N LEU A 134 -5.00 -10.13 -2.80
CA LEU A 134 -6.23 -9.38 -2.51
C LEU A 134 -6.01 -8.36 -1.39
N ILE A 135 -5.12 -8.62 -0.43
CA ILE A 135 -4.78 -7.63 0.60
C ILE A 135 -4.20 -6.39 -0.08
N GLU A 136 -3.22 -6.57 -0.97
CA GLU A 136 -2.62 -5.46 -1.70
C GLU A 136 -3.59 -4.70 -2.61
N ALA A 137 -4.54 -5.42 -3.22
CA ALA A 137 -5.51 -4.84 -4.13
C ALA A 137 -6.62 -4.06 -3.41
N PHE A 138 -7.08 -4.54 -2.24
CA PHE A 138 -8.29 -4.03 -1.60
C PHE A 138 -8.05 -3.25 -0.31
N LEU A 139 -6.90 -3.39 0.36
CA LEU A 139 -6.62 -2.72 1.63
C LEU A 139 -6.71 -1.19 1.53
N VAL A 140 -6.46 -0.62 0.34
CA VAL A 140 -6.62 0.82 0.08
C VAL A 140 -8.03 1.32 0.44
N HIS A 141 -9.07 0.53 0.19
CA HIS A 141 -10.45 0.92 0.50
C HIS A 141 -10.69 0.96 2.00
N TYR A 142 -10.20 -0.04 2.72
CA TYR A 142 -10.30 -0.06 4.18
C TYR A 142 -9.56 1.11 4.83
N VAL A 143 -8.38 1.48 4.32
CA VAL A 143 -7.65 2.67 4.80
C VAL A 143 -8.43 3.97 4.55
N VAL A 144 -9.14 4.08 3.42
CA VAL A 144 -10.01 5.24 3.16
C VAL A 144 -11.17 5.28 4.16
N ASP A 145 -11.76 4.14 4.51
CA ASP A 145 -12.82 4.08 5.52
C ASP A 145 -12.31 4.44 6.92
N LEU A 146 -11.10 4.00 7.28
CA LEU A 146 -10.43 4.41 8.52
C LEU A 146 -10.13 5.92 8.55
N ALA A 147 -9.67 6.48 7.44
CA ALA A 147 -9.43 7.91 7.33
C ALA A 147 -10.72 8.71 7.52
N GLY A 148 -11.81 8.29 6.87
CA GLY A 148 -13.11 8.94 7.07
C GLY A 148 -13.63 8.82 8.51
N GLN A 149 -13.28 7.74 9.25
CA GLN A 149 -13.57 7.63 10.68
C GLN A 149 -12.71 8.59 11.51
N ALA A 150 -11.42 8.67 11.22
CA ALA A 150 -10.51 9.60 11.85
C ALA A 150 -10.95 11.06 11.68
N ASP A 151 -11.39 11.45 10.49
CA ASP A 151 -11.87 12.81 10.21
C ASP A 151 -13.12 13.14 11.06
N ARG A 152 -14.07 12.20 11.18
CA ARG A 152 -15.25 12.38 12.05
C ARG A 152 -14.89 12.51 13.53
N ASN A 153 -13.89 11.75 13.99
CA ASN A 153 -13.44 11.81 15.38
C ASN A 153 -12.72 13.14 15.69
N ALA A 154 -12.02 13.72 14.73
CA ALA A 154 -11.32 14.98 14.90
C ALA A 154 -12.25 16.21 14.93
N ASP A 155 -13.43 16.11 14.30
CA ASP A 155 -14.46 17.16 14.27
C ASP A 155 -15.42 17.12 15.48
N SER A 156 -15.28 16.13 16.39
CA SER A 156 -16.16 15.89 17.55
C SER A 156 -15.58 16.45 18.85
#